data_AF-A0A6J6XVQ8-F1
#
_entry.id   AF-A0A6J6XVQ8-F1
#
_cell.length_a   1.000
_cell.length_b   1.000
_cell.length_c   1.000
_cell.angle_alpha   90.00
_cell.angle_beta   90.00
_cell.angle_gamma   90.00
#
_symmetry.space_group_name_H-M   'P 1'
#
loop_
_entity.id
_entity.type
_entity.pdbx_description
1 polymer ?
#
loop_
_entity_poly.entity_id
_entity_poly.type
_entity_poly.pdbx_seq_one_letter_code
_entity_poly.pdbx_strand_id
1 'polypeptide(L)'
;MSALLSIGWEPELRGLLTVIIGAVALCGSVYLLLGTNLGIRLGLLVAMAGLFGWMMMMGVIWMTYGIGLKGTEPSWKPSEPFTIVRDAKFLHEAGVIDGPVTVADSATYPEIAAIAATAIENENWELLPTDDQGRGQAVAAADEIIQVEAEMYAAGEYEAVAVYERGGDRYPKFGDKVDFIAFFHKPHYSVVEIAPLLPQRDEPGRAPARPVVDNSQPHQYVIMIRDLGTKRQPALFITIGSAIIFLLCCLMLHRRDRILATNLSGSSVPAKA
;
A
#
# COMPACT_ATOMS: atom_id res chain seq x y z
N MET A 1 -6.71 50.89 -2.34
CA MET A 1 -6.89 50.14 -3.60
C MET A 1 -5.57 49.76 -4.27
N SER A 2 -4.53 50.62 -4.24
CA SER A 2 -3.28 50.42 -5.01
C SER A 2 -2.31 49.36 -4.46
N ALA A 3 -2.36 49.01 -3.17
CA ALA A 3 -1.47 48.00 -2.58
C ALA A 3 -1.79 46.56 -3.04
N LEU A 4 -3.06 46.24 -3.29
CA LEU A 4 -3.52 44.93 -3.79
C LEU A 4 -3.09 44.68 -5.25
N LEU A 5 -2.92 45.75 -6.03
CA LEU A 5 -2.45 45.69 -7.43
C LEU A 5 -0.92 45.58 -7.55
N SER A 6 -0.18 45.69 -6.44
CA SER A 6 1.29 45.56 -6.43
C SER A 6 1.78 44.11 -6.27
N ILE A 7 0.88 43.17 -5.97
CA ILE A 7 1.23 41.77 -5.74
C ILE A 7 1.02 41.01 -7.06
N GLY A 8 2.06 40.96 -7.88
CA GLY A 8 2.15 40.04 -9.01
C GLY A 8 2.19 38.59 -8.50
N TRP A 9 1.17 37.80 -8.84
CA TRP A 9 1.19 36.36 -8.62
C TRP A 9 2.00 35.69 -9.74
N GLU A 10 3.29 35.48 -9.48
CA GLU A 10 4.20 34.77 -10.38
C GLU A 10 4.60 33.42 -9.76
N PRO A 11 3.73 32.39 -9.85
CA PRO A 11 3.94 31.11 -9.16
C PRO A 11 5.20 30.39 -9.65
N GLU A 12 5.59 30.58 -10.91
CA GLU A 12 6.77 29.97 -11.52
C GLU A 12 8.07 30.52 -10.90
N LEU A 13 8.19 31.85 -10.80
CA LEU A 13 9.36 32.50 -10.21
C LEU A 13 9.44 32.22 -8.71
N ARG A 14 8.31 32.29 -7.99
CA ARG A 14 8.27 31.96 -6.56
C ARG A 14 8.64 30.49 -6.30
N GLY A 15 8.15 29.57 -7.13
CA GLY A 15 8.48 28.15 -7.04
C GLY A 15 9.97 27.90 -7.24
N LEU A 16 10.55 28.43 -8.31
CA LEU A 16 11.98 28.31 -8.59
C LEU A 16 12.84 28.89 -7.46
N LEU A 17 12.51 30.10 -7.01
CA LEU A 17 13.26 30.80 -5.96
C LEU A 17 13.19 30.04 -4.63
N THR A 18 12.04 29.44 -4.32
CA THR A 18 11.88 28.58 -3.13
C THR A 18 12.76 27.33 -3.20
N VAL A 19 12.85 26.68 -4.36
CA VAL A 19 13.73 25.51 -4.55
C VAL A 19 15.20 25.90 -4.41
N ILE A 20 15.61 27.03 -5.00
CA ILE A 20 16.99 27.55 -4.89
C ILE A 20 17.32 27.86 -3.43
N ILE A 21 16.45 28.60 -2.73
CA ILE A 21 16.63 28.90 -1.30
C ILE A 21 16.72 27.60 -0.50
N GLY A 22 15.85 26.63 -0.74
CA GLY A 22 15.88 25.33 -0.08
C GLY A 22 17.18 24.58 -0.31
N ALA A 23 17.67 24.51 -1.55
CA ALA A 23 18.91 23.83 -1.90
C ALA A 23 20.13 24.51 -1.26
N VAL A 24 20.20 25.85 -1.31
CA VAL A 24 21.28 26.63 -0.70
C VAL A 24 21.23 26.55 0.83
N ALA A 25 20.06 26.66 1.44
CA ALA A 25 19.90 26.63 2.88
C ALA A 25 20.18 25.24 3.48
N LEU A 26 19.76 24.17 2.80
CA LEU A 26 19.90 22.80 3.31
C LEU A 26 21.27 22.19 2.98
N CYS A 27 21.61 22.06 1.69
CA CYS A 27 22.85 21.42 1.25
C CYS A 27 24.01 22.42 1.13
N GLY A 28 23.71 23.62 0.61
CA GLY A 28 24.70 24.66 0.36
C GLY A 28 25.35 25.19 1.64
N SER A 29 24.58 25.42 2.70
CA SER A 29 25.06 25.96 3.97
C SER A 29 26.07 25.02 4.63
N VAL A 30 25.76 23.72 4.69
CA VAL A 30 26.64 22.67 5.21
C VAL A 30 27.92 22.61 4.38
N TYR A 31 27.82 22.66 3.06
CA TYR A 31 28.97 22.67 2.17
C TYR A 31 29.84 23.93 2.35
N LEU A 32 29.27 25.13 2.46
CA LEU A 32 30.04 26.37 2.66
C LEU A 32 30.79 26.37 4.00
N LEU A 33 30.15 25.88 5.07
CA LEU A 33 30.80 25.71 6.36
C LEU A 33 31.96 24.70 6.29
N LEU A 34 31.76 23.55 5.65
CA LEU A 34 32.83 22.55 5.53
C LEU A 34 33.92 23.00 4.56
N GLY A 35 33.58 23.69 3.47
CA GLY A 35 34.52 24.18 2.45
C GLY A 35 35.48 25.24 2.99
N THR A 36 35.01 26.09 3.91
CA THR A 36 35.86 27.10 4.57
C THR A 36 36.81 26.51 5.61
N ASN A 37 36.43 25.41 6.28
CA ASN A 37 37.25 24.78 7.33
C ASN A 37 38.17 23.67 6.82
N LEU A 38 37.71 22.86 5.86
CA LEU A 38 38.37 21.64 5.38
C LEU A 38 38.93 21.78 3.95
N GLY A 39 38.63 22.90 3.27
CA GLY A 39 38.94 23.13 1.87
C GLY A 39 37.84 22.63 0.93
N ILE A 40 37.76 23.22 -0.26
CA ILE A 40 36.61 23.09 -1.16
C ILE A 40 36.34 21.64 -1.61
N ARG A 41 37.39 20.87 -1.96
CA ARG A 41 37.25 19.48 -2.44
C ARG A 41 36.86 18.51 -1.33
N LEU A 42 37.51 18.63 -0.18
CA LEU A 42 37.25 17.77 0.97
C LEU A 42 35.89 18.09 1.59
N GLY A 43 35.59 19.38 1.74
CA GLY A 43 34.30 19.85 2.22
C GLY A 43 33.13 19.35 1.37
N LEU A 44 33.29 19.31 0.03
CA LEU A 44 32.28 18.74 -0.87
C LEU A 44 32.06 17.25 -0.61
N LEU A 45 33.14 16.46 -0.53
CA LEU A 45 33.06 15.01 -0.29
C LEU A 45 32.39 14.69 1.06
N VAL A 46 32.72 15.44 2.11
CA VAL A 46 32.11 15.27 3.44
C VAL A 46 30.65 15.69 3.43
N ALA A 47 30.30 16.81 2.78
CA ALA A 47 28.91 17.25 2.66
C ALA A 47 28.05 16.23 1.88
N MET A 48 28.57 15.68 0.78
CA MET A 48 27.89 14.62 0.02
C MET A 48 27.72 13.35 0.85
N ALA A 49 28.76 12.91 1.58
CA ALA A 49 28.66 11.78 2.49
C ALA A 49 27.56 12.00 3.54
N GLY A 50 27.50 13.20 4.13
CA GLY A 50 26.45 13.55 5.09
C GLY A 50 25.04 13.49 4.48
N LEU A 51 24.85 14.09 3.30
CA LEU A 51 23.56 14.10 2.61
C LEU A 51 23.08 12.69 2.25
N PHE A 52 23.94 11.88 1.63
CA PHE A 52 23.57 10.51 1.23
C PHE A 52 23.45 9.55 2.42
N GLY A 53 24.22 9.77 3.50
CA GLY A 53 24.02 9.06 4.77
C GLY A 53 22.67 9.40 5.40
N TRP A 54 22.27 10.67 5.38
CA TRP A 54 20.95 11.09 5.85
C TRP A 54 19.82 10.52 4.96
N MET A 55 19.96 10.58 3.63
CA MET A 55 19.00 9.99 2.69
C MET A 55 18.86 8.47 2.87
N MET A 56 19.96 7.76 3.13
CA MET A 56 19.94 6.34 3.46
C MET A 56 19.13 6.08 4.73
N MET A 57 19.36 6.85 5.79
CA MET A 57 18.62 6.72 7.05
C MET A 57 17.12 7.00 6.87
N MET A 58 16.75 8.05 6.13
CA MET A 58 15.35 8.34 5.80
C MET A 58 14.74 7.24 4.95
N GLY A 59 15.48 6.72 3.97
CA GLY A 59 15.04 5.59 3.16
C GLY A 59 14.70 4.36 4.00
N VAL A 60 15.53 4.02 4.99
CA VAL A 60 15.27 2.91 5.93
C VAL A 60 14.00 3.17 6.74
N ILE A 61 13.81 4.38 7.26
CA ILE A 61 12.59 4.76 8.00
C ILE A 61 11.35 4.65 7.11
N TRP A 62 11.41 5.23 5.91
CA TRP A 62 10.32 5.22 4.92
C TRP A 62 9.96 3.80 4.49
N MET A 63 10.97 2.95 4.26
CA MET A 63 10.78 1.54 3.93
C MET A 63 10.12 0.77 5.09
N THR A 64 10.58 0.99 6.32
CA THR A 64 10.11 0.25 7.51
C THR A 64 8.65 0.60 7.84
N TYR A 65 8.33 1.89 7.87
CA TYR A 65 6.98 2.36 8.21
C TYR A 65 6.05 2.48 7.00
N GLY A 66 6.57 2.40 5.77
CA GLY A 66 5.80 2.61 4.55
C GLY A 66 5.24 4.04 4.46
N ILE A 67 6.04 5.04 4.83
CA ILE A 67 5.72 6.47 4.79
C ILE A 67 6.65 7.18 3.79
N GLY A 68 6.32 8.42 3.39
CA GLY A 68 7.11 9.18 2.41
C GLY A 68 6.66 8.90 0.97
N LEU A 69 7.61 8.68 0.06
CA LEU A 69 7.30 8.31 -1.32
C LEU A 69 6.82 6.85 -1.36
N LYS A 70 5.50 6.68 -1.42
CA LYS A 70 4.84 5.37 -1.45
C LYS A 70 4.53 4.97 -2.89
N GLY A 71 4.61 3.66 -3.15
CA GLY A 71 4.07 3.06 -4.37
C GLY A 71 2.55 2.90 -4.28
N THR A 72 1.99 2.03 -5.11
CA THR A 72 0.56 1.69 -5.07
C THR A 72 0.18 1.07 -3.73
N GLU A 73 -0.94 1.52 -3.17
CA GLU A 73 -1.47 0.98 -1.91
C GLU A 73 -2.21 -0.35 -2.15
N PRO A 74 -2.29 -1.21 -1.12
CA PRO A 74 -3.04 -2.45 -1.21
C PRO A 74 -4.51 -2.18 -1.55
N SER A 75 -5.05 -2.87 -2.54
CA SER A 75 -6.45 -2.78 -2.93
C SER A 75 -7.00 -4.15 -3.30
N TRP A 76 -8.30 -4.32 -3.12
CA TRP A 76 -9.00 -5.50 -3.61
C TRP A 76 -9.17 -5.39 -5.12
N LYS A 77 -8.92 -6.49 -5.82
CA LYS A 77 -9.07 -6.60 -7.27
C LYS A 77 -9.97 -7.79 -7.62
N PRO A 78 -10.74 -7.69 -8.72
CA PRO A 78 -11.46 -8.82 -9.29
C PRO A 78 -10.57 -10.06 -9.40
N SER A 79 -11.04 -11.23 -8.97
CA SER A 79 -10.27 -12.45 -9.16
C SER A 79 -10.50 -13.05 -10.55
N GLU A 80 -9.42 -13.41 -11.22
CA GLU A 80 -9.48 -14.22 -12.44
C GLU A 80 -9.47 -15.72 -12.06
N PRO A 81 -10.25 -16.60 -12.74
CA PRO A 81 -11.05 -16.36 -13.94
C PRO A 81 -12.50 -15.91 -13.70
N PHE A 82 -13.04 -16.06 -12.49
CA PHE A 82 -14.42 -15.68 -12.16
C PHE A 82 -14.45 -14.66 -11.04
N THR A 83 -14.99 -13.47 -11.34
CA THR A 83 -15.17 -12.39 -10.34
C THR A 83 -16.52 -12.48 -9.64
N ILE A 84 -17.59 -12.83 -10.39
CA ILE A 84 -18.95 -12.85 -9.85
C ILE A 84 -19.60 -14.19 -10.16
N VAL A 85 -19.96 -14.89 -9.10
CA VAL A 85 -20.64 -16.18 -9.14
C VAL A 85 -22.11 -15.95 -8.81
N ARG A 86 -22.99 -16.20 -9.79
CA ARG A 86 -24.43 -15.87 -9.70
C ARG A 86 -25.27 -16.90 -8.93
N ASP A 87 -24.72 -18.09 -8.69
CA ASP A 87 -25.38 -19.16 -7.92
C ASP A 87 -24.30 -19.95 -7.16
N ALA A 88 -24.59 -20.33 -5.92
CA ALA A 88 -23.68 -21.02 -5.03
C ALA A 88 -23.20 -22.38 -5.60
N LYS A 89 -23.99 -22.99 -6.49
CA LYS A 89 -23.63 -24.23 -7.18
C LYS A 89 -22.33 -24.10 -8.01
N PHE A 90 -22.05 -22.91 -8.52
CA PHE A 90 -20.87 -22.63 -9.35
C PHE A 90 -19.64 -22.19 -8.54
N LEU A 91 -19.72 -22.16 -7.19
CA LEU A 91 -18.57 -21.82 -6.34
C LEU A 91 -17.41 -22.81 -6.50
N HIS A 92 -17.71 -24.06 -6.85
CA HIS A 92 -16.70 -25.06 -7.16
C HIS A 92 -15.91 -24.72 -8.44
N GLU A 93 -16.60 -24.29 -9.49
CA GLU A 93 -15.98 -23.86 -10.75
C GLU A 93 -15.11 -22.61 -10.56
N ALA A 94 -15.46 -21.78 -9.59
CA ALA A 94 -14.71 -20.59 -9.22
C ALA A 94 -13.50 -20.86 -8.31
N GLY A 95 -13.24 -22.13 -7.92
CA GLY A 95 -12.11 -22.50 -7.06
C GLY A 95 -12.22 -21.98 -5.61
N VAL A 96 -13.42 -21.56 -5.20
CA VAL A 96 -13.72 -21.21 -3.81
C VAL A 96 -13.86 -22.48 -2.98
N ILE A 97 -14.51 -23.49 -3.58
CA ILE A 97 -14.83 -24.79 -2.98
C ILE A 97 -14.18 -25.93 -3.81
N ASP A 98 -13.55 -26.92 -3.18
CA ASP A 98 -12.90 -28.08 -3.81
C ASP A 98 -13.89 -29.19 -4.23
N GLY A 99 -15.13 -29.17 -3.71
CA GLY A 99 -16.22 -30.09 -4.09
C GLY A 99 -17.51 -29.37 -4.50
N PRO A 100 -18.37 -29.98 -5.34
CA PRO A 100 -19.65 -29.39 -5.72
C PRO A 100 -20.59 -29.33 -4.51
N VAL A 101 -21.28 -28.19 -4.35
CA VAL A 101 -22.32 -28.04 -3.34
C VAL A 101 -23.50 -28.93 -3.71
N THR A 102 -23.73 -30.02 -2.98
CA THR A 102 -24.86 -30.93 -3.21
C THR A 102 -26.12 -30.33 -2.62
N VAL A 103 -26.96 -29.76 -3.48
CA VAL A 103 -28.22 -29.11 -3.11
C VAL A 103 -29.37 -29.96 -3.65
N ALA A 104 -30.42 -30.18 -2.86
CA ALA A 104 -31.64 -30.82 -3.35
C ALA A 104 -32.36 -29.92 -4.36
N ASP A 105 -32.92 -30.48 -5.43
CA ASP A 105 -33.56 -29.71 -6.52
C ASP A 105 -34.78 -28.87 -6.07
N SER A 106 -35.27 -29.09 -4.85
CA SER A 106 -36.40 -28.36 -4.23
C SER A 106 -36.01 -27.35 -3.16
N ALA A 107 -34.71 -27.07 -2.96
CA ALA A 107 -34.24 -26.17 -1.92
C ALA A 107 -34.54 -24.70 -2.26
N THR A 108 -34.92 -23.91 -1.25
CA THR A 108 -35.14 -22.46 -1.40
C THR A 108 -33.80 -21.74 -1.47
N TYR A 109 -33.67 -20.66 -2.24
CA TYR A 109 -32.42 -19.88 -2.35
C TYR A 109 -31.69 -19.55 -1.02
N PRO A 110 -32.37 -19.17 0.09
CA PRO A 110 -31.69 -18.98 1.37
C PRO A 110 -31.15 -20.28 1.99
N GLU A 111 -31.77 -21.43 1.72
CA GLU A 111 -31.26 -22.74 2.15
C GLU A 111 -30.01 -23.12 1.35
N ILE A 112 -29.97 -22.79 0.06
CA ILE A 112 -28.77 -22.95 -0.79
C ILE A 112 -27.62 -22.11 -0.24
N ALA A 113 -27.88 -20.84 0.10
CA ALA A 113 -26.89 -19.95 0.69
C ALA A 113 -26.37 -20.47 2.04
N ALA A 114 -27.25 -21.00 2.90
CA ALA A 114 -26.84 -21.58 4.17
C ALA A 114 -25.95 -22.83 4.00
N ILE A 115 -26.26 -23.70 3.04
CA ILE A 115 -25.41 -24.86 2.72
C ILE A 115 -24.06 -24.39 2.17
N ALA A 116 -24.07 -23.38 1.29
CA ALA A 116 -22.85 -22.80 0.74
C ALA A 116 -21.95 -22.17 1.83
N ALA A 117 -22.54 -21.43 2.78
CA ALA A 117 -21.82 -20.89 3.93
C ALA A 117 -21.10 -22.00 4.71
N THR A 118 -21.79 -23.11 5.02
CA THR A 118 -21.14 -24.25 5.71
C THR A 118 -20.05 -24.92 4.89
N ALA A 119 -20.23 -24.99 3.56
CA ALA A 119 -19.22 -25.57 2.67
C ALA A 119 -17.96 -24.68 2.60
N ILE A 120 -18.13 -23.36 2.54
CA ILE A 120 -17.05 -22.37 2.58
C ILE A 120 -16.28 -22.47 3.90
N GLU A 121 -16.97 -22.50 5.04
CA GLU A 121 -16.33 -22.64 6.36
C GLU A 121 -15.54 -23.94 6.51
N ASN A 122 -16.05 -25.05 5.98
CA ASN A 122 -15.35 -26.35 5.99
C ASN A 122 -14.03 -26.33 5.20
N GLU A 123 -13.86 -25.37 4.28
CA GLU A 123 -12.66 -25.23 3.46
C GLU A 123 -11.67 -24.19 3.99
N ASN A 124 -11.72 -23.92 5.30
CA ASN A 124 -10.83 -23.00 6.03
C ASN A 124 -10.96 -21.54 5.58
N TRP A 125 -12.15 -21.14 5.12
CA TRP A 125 -12.48 -19.73 4.98
C TRP A 125 -12.96 -19.19 6.32
N GLU A 126 -12.47 -18.02 6.70
CA GLU A 126 -12.82 -17.35 7.96
C GLU A 126 -13.95 -16.35 7.72
N LEU A 127 -15.06 -16.49 8.44
CA LEU A 127 -16.16 -15.54 8.42
C LEU A 127 -15.78 -14.29 9.22
N LEU A 128 -15.81 -13.14 8.57
CA LEU A 128 -15.51 -11.87 9.23
C LEU A 128 -16.73 -11.36 10.03
N PRO A 129 -16.54 -10.98 11.30
CA PRO A 129 -17.62 -10.43 12.10
C PRO A 129 -18.02 -9.05 11.58
N THR A 130 -19.24 -8.62 11.90
CA THR A 130 -19.84 -7.37 11.39
C THR A 130 -19.08 -6.10 11.79
N ASP A 131 -18.32 -6.16 12.89
CA ASP A 131 -17.54 -5.06 13.46
C ASP A 131 -16.09 -5.01 12.94
N ASP A 132 -15.68 -5.97 12.11
CA ASP A 132 -14.34 -5.97 11.54
C ASP A 132 -14.18 -4.88 10.47
N GLN A 133 -13.08 -4.14 10.55
CA GLN A 133 -12.68 -3.18 9.53
C GLN A 133 -12.40 -3.88 8.19
N GLY A 134 -11.87 -5.12 8.21
CA GLY A 134 -11.59 -5.91 7.00
C GLY A 134 -12.85 -6.14 6.15
N ARG A 135 -13.96 -6.48 6.83
CA ARG A 135 -15.29 -6.65 6.21
C ARG A 135 -15.73 -5.39 5.48
N GLY A 136 -15.65 -4.24 6.13
CA GLY A 136 -16.06 -2.96 5.53
C GLY A 136 -15.26 -2.60 4.27
N GLN A 137 -13.96 -2.90 4.25
CA GLN A 137 -13.12 -2.69 3.07
C GLN A 137 -13.46 -3.63 1.92
N ALA A 138 -13.75 -4.89 2.21
CA ALA A 138 -14.13 -5.88 1.21
C ALA A 138 -15.51 -5.55 0.59
N VAL A 139 -16.50 -5.19 1.42
CA VAL A 139 -17.84 -4.78 0.93
C VAL A 139 -17.73 -3.57 0.01
N ALA A 140 -17.02 -2.51 0.42
CA ALA A 140 -16.87 -1.32 -0.41
C ALA A 140 -16.20 -1.61 -1.77
N ALA A 141 -15.25 -2.53 -1.82
CA ALA A 141 -14.62 -2.94 -3.07
C ALA A 141 -15.55 -3.81 -3.94
N ALA A 142 -16.34 -4.70 -3.32
CA ALA A 142 -17.37 -5.46 -4.04
C ALA A 142 -18.44 -4.54 -4.64
N ASP A 143 -18.83 -3.49 -3.91
CA ASP A 143 -19.82 -2.52 -4.35
C ASP A 143 -19.35 -1.79 -5.62
N GLU A 144 -18.07 -1.38 -5.66
CA GLU A 144 -17.46 -0.77 -6.83
C GLU A 144 -17.49 -1.72 -8.04
N ILE A 145 -17.12 -2.99 -7.84
CA ILE A 145 -17.12 -4.01 -8.91
C ILE A 145 -18.54 -4.23 -9.45
N ILE A 146 -19.56 -4.32 -8.58
CA ILE A 146 -20.94 -4.57 -9.03
C ILE A 146 -21.56 -3.38 -9.75
N GLN A 147 -21.36 -2.17 -9.21
CA GLN A 147 -22.00 -0.96 -9.74
C GLN A 147 -21.29 -0.44 -10.99
N VAL A 148 -19.95 -0.47 -11.02
CA VAL A 148 -19.16 0.19 -12.07
C VAL A 148 -18.68 -0.81 -13.12
N GLU A 149 -18.16 -1.97 -12.71
CA GLU A 149 -17.54 -2.91 -13.65
C GLU A 149 -18.56 -3.87 -14.27
N ALA A 150 -19.47 -4.39 -13.46
CA ALA A 150 -20.47 -5.35 -13.90
C ALA A 150 -21.82 -4.71 -14.28
N GLU A 151 -22.08 -3.47 -13.86
CA GLU A 151 -23.36 -2.73 -14.05
C GLU A 151 -24.61 -3.57 -13.75
N MET A 152 -24.52 -4.52 -12.79
CA MET A 152 -25.60 -5.50 -12.56
C MET A 152 -26.71 -4.98 -11.65
N TYR A 153 -26.37 -4.11 -10.69
CA TYR A 153 -27.31 -3.54 -9.73
C TYR A 153 -26.99 -2.07 -9.45
N ALA A 154 -28.03 -1.28 -9.23
CA ALA A 154 -27.89 0.09 -8.73
C ALA A 154 -27.67 0.12 -7.21
N ALA A 155 -27.11 1.23 -6.72
CA ALA A 155 -26.94 1.44 -5.28
C ALA A 155 -28.28 1.34 -4.54
N GLY A 156 -28.37 0.44 -3.55
CA GLY A 156 -29.57 0.20 -2.75
C GLY A 156 -30.45 -0.97 -3.22
N GLU A 157 -30.10 -1.66 -4.30
CA GLU A 157 -30.80 -2.85 -4.79
C GLU A 157 -30.26 -4.17 -4.22
N TYR A 158 -29.21 -4.13 -3.41
CA TYR A 158 -28.59 -5.31 -2.81
C TYR A 158 -28.01 -5.01 -1.42
N GLU A 159 -27.79 -6.06 -0.64
CA GLU A 159 -27.16 -6.00 0.68
C GLU A 159 -26.07 -7.07 0.80
N ALA A 160 -24.92 -6.70 1.38
CA ALA A 160 -23.82 -7.62 1.66
C ALA A 160 -24.07 -8.40 2.97
N VAL A 161 -24.41 -9.68 2.84
CA VAL A 161 -24.83 -10.55 3.95
C VAL A 161 -23.62 -11.03 4.76
N ALA A 162 -22.63 -11.61 4.09
CA ALA A 162 -21.46 -12.22 4.70
C ALA A 162 -20.19 -11.92 3.91
N VAL A 163 -19.04 -11.92 4.61
CA VAL A 163 -17.72 -11.79 3.99
C VAL A 163 -16.83 -12.87 4.56
N TYR A 164 -16.19 -13.62 3.67
CA TYR A 164 -15.27 -14.69 4.00
C TYR A 164 -13.87 -14.34 3.51
N GLU A 165 -12.84 -14.59 4.30
CA GLU A 165 -11.43 -14.39 3.92
C GLU A 165 -10.64 -15.70 3.95
N ARG A 166 -9.69 -15.84 3.03
CA ARG A 166 -8.76 -16.97 2.98
C ARG A 166 -7.35 -16.53 2.61
N GLY A 167 -6.36 -16.98 3.39
CA GLY A 167 -4.95 -16.70 3.14
C GLY A 167 -4.50 -15.35 3.69
N GLY A 168 -3.49 -14.73 3.07
CA GLY A 168 -2.90 -13.46 3.55
C GLY A 168 -1.80 -13.62 4.61
N ASP A 169 -1.33 -14.84 4.82
CA ASP A 169 -0.14 -15.09 5.63
C ASP A 169 1.10 -14.39 5.06
N ARG A 170 1.76 -13.59 5.89
CA ARG A 170 3.03 -12.93 5.58
C ARG A 170 4.19 -13.70 6.20
N TYR A 171 5.32 -13.82 5.51
CA TYR A 171 6.52 -14.51 5.98
C TYR A 171 7.80 -13.84 5.47
N PRO A 172 8.95 -13.99 6.16
CA PRO A 172 9.15 -14.63 7.46
C PRO A 172 8.61 -13.78 8.63
N LYS A 173 7.90 -14.42 9.58
CA LYS A 173 7.46 -13.78 10.84
C LYS A 173 8.55 -14.00 11.90
N PHE A 174 9.08 -12.92 12.48
CA PHE A 174 10.00 -13.00 13.62
C PHE A 174 9.19 -12.81 14.92
N GLY A 175 8.64 -13.91 15.44
CA GLY A 175 7.66 -13.90 16.52
C GLY A 175 6.33 -13.27 16.10
N ASP A 176 5.41 -13.09 17.07
CA ASP A 176 4.04 -12.61 16.78
C ASP A 176 3.93 -11.09 16.62
N LYS A 177 4.99 -10.33 16.97
CA LYS A 177 4.94 -8.85 17.06
C LYS A 177 5.79 -8.12 16.02
N VAL A 178 6.77 -8.78 15.40
CA VAL A 178 7.69 -8.14 14.45
C VAL A 178 7.37 -8.58 13.03
N ASP A 179 6.37 -7.91 12.46
CA ASP A 179 5.81 -8.19 11.14
C ASP A 179 6.41 -7.27 10.04
N PHE A 180 7.30 -6.35 10.42
CA PHE A 180 7.90 -5.39 9.48
C PHE A 180 8.86 -6.02 8.47
N ILE A 181 9.38 -7.22 8.79
CA ILE A 181 10.38 -7.98 8.01
C ILE A 181 9.69 -9.08 7.16
N ALA A 182 8.36 -9.17 7.21
CA ALA A 182 7.63 -10.13 6.39
C ALA A 182 7.51 -9.62 4.94
N PHE A 183 8.47 -10.01 4.10
CA PHE A 183 8.57 -9.56 2.71
C PHE A 183 7.72 -10.38 1.73
N PHE A 184 7.46 -11.63 2.05
CA PHE A 184 6.66 -12.53 1.23
C PHE A 184 5.27 -12.69 1.83
N HIS A 185 4.32 -13.02 0.97
CA HIS A 185 2.93 -13.18 1.34
C HIS A 185 2.32 -14.31 0.50
N LYS A 186 1.41 -15.06 1.10
CA LYS A 186 0.49 -15.90 0.34
C LYS A 186 -0.63 -15.03 -0.25
N PRO A 187 -1.23 -15.45 -1.38
CA PRO A 187 -2.43 -14.81 -1.89
C PRO A 187 -3.49 -14.70 -0.79
N HIS A 188 -4.20 -13.59 -0.78
CA HIS A 188 -5.29 -13.32 0.14
C HIS A 188 -6.55 -13.08 -0.68
N TYR A 189 -7.53 -13.93 -0.46
CA TYR A 189 -8.80 -13.89 -1.15
C TYR A 189 -9.89 -13.45 -0.18
N SER A 190 -10.88 -12.74 -0.70
CA SER A 190 -12.14 -12.57 0.00
C SER A 190 -13.32 -12.86 -0.91
N VAL A 191 -14.39 -13.36 -0.30
CA VAL A 191 -15.66 -13.67 -0.94
C VAL A 191 -16.73 -12.87 -0.22
N VAL A 192 -17.38 -11.97 -0.94
CA VAL A 192 -18.48 -11.16 -0.43
C VAL A 192 -19.78 -11.75 -0.96
N GLU A 193 -20.63 -12.22 -0.05
CA GLU A 193 -21.97 -12.71 -0.36
C GLU A 193 -22.94 -11.53 -0.40
N ILE A 194 -23.68 -11.45 -1.51
CA ILE A 194 -24.56 -10.34 -1.83
C ILE A 194 -25.94 -10.90 -2.16
N ALA A 195 -26.94 -10.37 -1.47
CA ALA A 195 -28.32 -10.73 -1.68
C ALA A 195 -29.10 -9.54 -2.25
N PRO A 196 -29.90 -9.73 -3.31
CA PRO A 196 -30.73 -8.66 -3.85
C PRO A 196 -31.82 -8.26 -2.86
N LEU A 197 -32.21 -6.99 -2.88
CA LEU A 197 -33.24 -6.42 -2.02
C LEU A 197 -34.55 -6.26 -2.80
N LEU A 198 -35.66 -6.42 -2.09
CA LEU A 198 -36.97 -6.08 -2.66
C LEU A 198 -37.07 -4.57 -2.90
N PRO A 199 -37.61 -4.12 -4.05
CA PRO A 199 -37.77 -2.70 -4.33
C PRO A 199 -38.72 -2.07 -3.31
N GLN A 200 -38.19 -1.14 -2.52
CA GLN A 200 -38.97 -0.45 -1.49
C GLN A 200 -39.48 0.88 -2.02
N ARG A 201 -40.70 1.21 -1.65
CA ARG A 201 -41.34 2.45 -2.07
C ARG A 201 -40.99 3.57 -1.09
N ASP A 202 -40.31 4.60 -1.58
CA ASP A 202 -40.03 5.79 -0.81
C ASP A 202 -41.28 6.68 -0.73
N GLU A 203 -41.84 6.84 0.47
CA GLU A 203 -42.91 7.79 0.74
C GLU A 203 -42.31 9.11 1.28
N PRO A 204 -42.57 10.27 0.62
CA PRO A 204 -42.04 11.55 1.06
C PRO A 204 -42.46 11.88 2.50
N GLY A 205 -41.48 12.11 3.38
CA GLY A 205 -41.71 12.51 4.77
C GLY A 205 -41.76 11.37 5.79
N ARG A 206 -41.62 10.11 5.36
CA ARG A 206 -41.40 8.95 6.24
C ARG A 206 -39.95 8.48 6.12
N ALA A 207 -39.37 7.99 7.21
CA ALA A 207 -38.07 7.31 7.14
C ALA A 207 -38.19 6.11 6.17
N PRO A 208 -37.20 5.87 5.30
CA PRO A 208 -37.17 4.70 4.44
C PRO A 208 -37.43 3.42 5.26
N ALA A 209 -38.19 2.50 4.68
CA ALA A 209 -38.38 1.21 5.32
C ALA A 209 -37.02 0.48 5.41
N ARG A 210 -36.91 -0.44 6.37
CA ARG A 210 -35.68 -1.23 6.49
C ARG A 210 -35.58 -2.15 5.28
N PRO A 211 -34.41 -2.24 4.62
CA PRO A 211 -34.21 -3.14 3.49
C PRO A 211 -34.57 -4.57 3.89
N VAL A 212 -35.21 -5.30 2.97
CA VAL A 212 -35.59 -6.71 3.14
C VAL A 212 -35.06 -7.48 1.93
N VAL A 213 -34.28 -8.52 2.22
CA VAL A 213 -33.67 -9.41 1.23
C VAL A 213 -34.76 -10.16 0.45
N ASP A 214 -34.61 -10.18 -0.87
CA ASP A 214 -35.46 -10.92 -1.79
C ASP A 214 -35.04 -12.40 -1.83
N ASN A 215 -35.76 -13.24 -1.08
CA ASN A 215 -35.53 -14.69 -1.05
C ASN A 215 -35.94 -15.41 -2.34
N SER A 216 -36.49 -14.73 -3.34
CA SER A 216 -36.90 -15.32 -4.62
C SER A 216 -35.78 -15.36 -5.67
N GLN A 217 -34.65 -14.70 -5.38
CA GLN A 217 -33.48 -14.63 -6.26
C GLN A 217 -32.26 -15.30 -5.60
N PRO A 218 -31.31 -15.82 -6.41
CA PRO A 218 -30.11 -16.44 -5.88
C PRO A 218 -29.16 -15.40 -5.27
N HIS A 219 -28.48 -15.81 -4.20
CA HIS A 219 -27.39 -15.06 -3.61
C HIS A 219 -26.18 -15.10 -4.56
N GLN A 220 -25.53 -13.96 -4.73
CA GLN A 220 -24.36 -13.81 -5.59
C GLN A 220 -23.09 -13.69 -4.75
N TYR A 221 -21.97 -14.18 -5.27
CA TYR A 221 -20.69 -14.16 -4.58
C TYR A 221 -19.68 -13.40 -5.41
N VAL A 222 -19.14 -12.32 -4.85
CA VAL A 222 -18.05 -11.56 -5.47
C VAL A 222 -16.75 -12.06 -4.89
N ILE A 223 -15.91 -12.64 -5.74
CA ILE A 223 -14.60 -13.16 -5.39
C ILE A 223 -13.57 -12.11 -5.79
N MET A 224 -12.70 -11.78 -4.84
CA MET A 224 -11.65 -10.82 -5.04
C MET A 224 -10.34 -11.31 -4.46
N ILE A 225 -9.26 -10.88 -5.08
CA ILE A 225 -7.89 -11.10 -4.63
C ILE A 225 -7.30 -9.79 -4.14
N ARG A 226 -6.57 -9.82 -3.02
CA ARG A 226 -5.91 -8.62 -2.49
C ARG A 226 -4.60 -8.41 -3.22
N ASP A 227 -4.55 -7.38 -4.04
CA ASP A 227 -3.29 -6.86 -4.56
C ASP A 227 -2.64 -6.01 -3.46
N LEU A 228 -1.46 -6.42 -2.99
CA LEU A 228 -0.70 -5.69 -1.96
C LEU A 228 0.06 -4.48 -2.53
N GLY A 229 0.12 -4.37 -3.85
CA GLY A 229 0.77 -3.27 -4.55
C GLY A 229 2.27 -3.16 -4.28
N THR A 230 2.80 -1.97 -4.56
CA THR A 230 4.25 -1.68 -4.52
C THR A 230 4.62 -0.68 -3.43
N LYS A 231 3.81 -0.61 -2.36
CA LYS A 231 3.88 0.42 -1.30
C LYS A 231 5.30 0.80 -0.86
N ARG A 232 6.20 -0.17 -0.67
CA ARG A 232 7.58 0.02 -0.16
C ARG A 232 8.68 0.05 -1.23
N GLN A 233 8.38 -0.24 -2.50
CA GLN A 233 9.40 -0.33 -3.55
C GLN A 233 10.13 1.01 -3.81
N PRO A 234 9.44 2.16 -3.91
CA PRO A 234 10.13 3.43 -4.17
C PRO A 234 11.13 3.80 -3.06
N ALA A 235 10.73 3.62 -1.79
CA ALA A 235 11.60 3.85 -0.65
C ALA A 235 12.83 2.91 -0.64
N LEU A 236 12.66 1.66 -1.05
CA LEU A 236 13.76 0.70 -1.18
C LEU A 236 14.80 1.17 -2.20
N PHE A 237 14.37 1.63 -3.38
CA PHE A 237 15.29 2.13 -4.41
C PHE A 237 16.07 3.36 -3.96
N ILE A 238 15.42 4.29 -3.25
CA ILE A 238 16.10 5.46 -2.68
C ILE A 238 17.15 5.03 -1.64
N THR A 239 16.80 4.06 -0.79
CA THR A 239 17.71 3.55 0.24
C THR A 239 18.95 2.93 -0.37
N ILE A 240 18.77 2.03 -1.35
CA ILE A 240 19.89 1.34 -2.02
C ILE A 240 20.75 2.35 -2.79
N GLY A 241 20.13 3.23 -3.58
CA GLY A 241 20.85 4.24 -4.35
C GLY A 241 21.68 5.18 -3.46
N SER A 242 21.09 5.63 -2.35
CA SER A 242 21.77 6.50 -1.38
C SER A 242 22.86 5.77 -0.61
N ALA A 243 22.64 4.51 -0.24
CA ALA A 243 23.64 3.68 0.45
C ALA A 243 24.88 3.46 -0.42
N ILE A 244 24.71 3.20 -1.71
CA ILE A 244 25.83 3.03 -2.66
C ILE A 244 26.67 4.31 -2.71
N ILE A 245 26.04 5.47 -2.90
CA ILE A 245 26.77 6.74 -2.99
C ILE A 245 27.44 7.08 -1.66
N PHE A 246 26.76 6.87 -0.53
CA PHE A 246 27.31 7.07 0.81
C PHE A 246 28.57 6.22 1.03
N LEU A 247 28.50 4.91 0.74
CA LEU A 247 29.63 4.00 0.90
C LEU A 247 30.80 4.37 -0.03
N LEU A 248 30.53 4.79 -1.27
CA LEU A 248 31.57 5.28 -2.17
C LEU A 248 32.26 6.54 -1.61
N CYS A 249 31.51 7.49 -1.08
CA CYS A 249 32.08 8.68 -0.42
C CYS A 249 32.93 8.30 0.81
N CYS A 250 32.44 7.41 1.66
CA CYS A 250 33.20 6.89 2.81
C CYS A 250 34.50 6.19 2.37
N LEU A 251 34.46 5.39 1.30
CA LEU A 251 35.64 4.74 0.74
C LEU A 251 36.66 5.75 0.19
N MET A 252 36.20 6.81 -0.47
CA MET A 252 37.09 7.88 -0.96
C MET A 252 37.76 8.64 0.19
N LEU A 253 37.00 8.97 1.23
CA LEU A 253 37.52 9.62 2.44
C LEU A 253 38.53 8.71 3.16
N HIS A 254 38.21 7.43 3.32
CA HIS A 254 39.10 6.45 3.93
C HIS A 254 40.42 6.29 3.13
N ARG A 255 40.35 6.23 1.80
CA ARG A 255 41.54 6.17 0.94
C ARG A 255 42.40 7.42 1.09
N ARG A 256 41.80 8.60 1.15
CA ARG A 256 42.51 9.86 1.39
C ARG A 256 43.23 9.82 2.74
N ASP A 257 42.56 9.43 3.80
CA ASP A 257 43.14 9.43 5.15
C ASP A 257 44.31 8.44 5.25
N ARG A 258 44.22 7.29 4.58
CA ARG A 258 45.35 6.36 4.44
C ARG A 258 46.55 6.98 3.73
N ILE A 259 46.33 7.67 2.61
CA ILE A 259 47.42 8.34 1.87
C ILE A 259 48.06 9.43 2.74
N LEU A 260 47.24 10.21 3.44
CA LEU A 260 47.71 11.25 4.35
C LEU A 260 48.57 10.67 5.49
N ALA A 261 48.13 9.57 6.11
CA ALA A 261 48.88 8.87 7.15
C ALA A 261 50.24 8.38 6.64
N THR A 262 50.29 7.79 5.44
CA THR A 262 51.55 7.39 4.81
C THR A 262 52.49 8.58 4.60
N ASN A 263 51.99 9.69 4.05
CA ASN A 263 52.80 10.88 3.79
C ASN A 263 53.35 11.51 5.07
N LEU A 264 52.53 11.55 6.14
CA LEU A 264 52.97 12.02 7.46
C LEU A 264 54.02 11.10 8.07
N SER A 265 53.87 9.78 7.93
CA SER A 265 54.86 8.81 8.43
C SER A 265 56.19 8.84 7.67
N GLY A 266 56.18 9.28 6.40
CA GLY A 266 57.37 9.37 5.56
C GLY A 266 58.16 10.67 5.68
N SER A 267 57.64 11.72 6.34
CA SER A 267 58.26 13.06 6.34
C SER A 267 59.24 13.33 7.49
N SER A 268 60.03 12.33 7.92
CA SER A 268 61.11 12.53 8.90
C SER A 268 62.43 13.01 8.28
N VAL A 269 62.44 13.59 7.07
CA VAL A 269 63.66 14.15 6.49
C VAL A 269 63.83 15.59 7.00
N PRO A 270 64.83 15.88 7.85
CA PRO A 270 65.03 17.21 8.40
C PRO A 270 65.31 18.20 7.26
N ALA A 271 64.64 19.36 7.33
CA ALA A 271 64.90 20.47 6.42
C ALA A 271 66.41 20.78 6.47
N LYS A 272 67.06 20.71 5.31
CA LYS A 272 68.49 21.01 5.18
C LYS A 272 68.67 22.50 5.50
N ALA A 273 69.33 22.77 6.63
CA ALA A 273 69.74 24.10 7.05
C ALA A 273 70.77 24.72 6.08
#